data_AF-A0A3B0LZL2-F1
#
_entry.id   AF-A0A3B0LZL2-F1
#
_cell.length_a   1.000
_cell.length_b   1.000
_cell.length_c   1.000
_cell.angle_alpha   90.00
_cell.angle_beta   90.00
_cell.angle_gamma   90.00
#
_symmetry.space_group_name_H-M   'P 1'
#
loop_
_entity.id
_entity.type
_entity.pdbx_description
1 polymer ?
#
loop_
_entity_poly.entity_id
_entity_poly.type
_entity_poly.pdbx_seq_one_letter_code
_entity_poly.pdbx_strand_id
1 'polypeptide(L)'
;MNFKVLCEYACSQNDYIFLAKDYHTVLLYNVLLMSELHEDVARRFLALIDEFYERKVKLIINAEVAMDKLYQGHLLRFEYQRCLSRLQEMQSEEYLKLPHIA
;
A
#
# COMPACT_ATOMS: atom_id res chain seq x y z
N MET A 1 7.68 4.54 -7.55
CA MET A 1 6.52 4.31 -8.42
C MET A 1 5.44 5.31 -8.07
N ASN A 2 4.73 5.82 -9.09
CA ASN A 2 3.68 6.82 -8.91
C ASN A 2 2.37 6.13 -8.48
N PHE A 3 1.72 6.65 -7.43
CA PHE A 3 0.46 6.13 -6.92
C PHE A 3 -0.63 6.01 -7.98
N LYS A 4 -0.79 7.03 -8.84
CA LYS A 4 -1.81 7.01 -9.89
C LYS A 4 -1.62 5.83 -10.85
N VAL A 5 -0.37 5.54 -11.22
CA VAL A 5 -0.01 4.43 -12.11
C VAL A 5 -0.45 3.08 -11.53
N LEU A 6 -0.27 2.88 -10.23
CA LEU A 6 -0.59 1.61 -9.58
C LEU A 6 -2.08 1.53 -9.19
N CYS A 7 -2.67 2.61 -8.69
CA CYS A 7 -3.98 2.54 -8.04
C CYS A 7 -5.12 3.22 -8.83
N GLU A 8 -4.85 4.18 -9.71
CA GLU A 8 -5.89 4.83 -10.55
C GLU A 8 -6.02 4.13 -11.91
N TYR A 9 -4.90 3.81 -12.57
CA TYR A 9 -4.90 3.07 -13.84
C TYR A 9 -5.11 1.56 -13.61
N ALA A 10 -5.49 0.84 -14.68
CA ALA A 10 -5.76 -0.59 -14.61
C ALA A 10 -4.48 -1.39 -14.35
N CYS A 11 -4.17 -1.63 -13.07
CA CYS A 11 -3.25 -2.66 -12.61
C CYS A 11 -4.07 -3.88 -12.18
N SER A 12 -3.71 -5.04 -12.70
CA SER A 12 -4.20 -6.32 -12.23
C SER A 12 -3.50 -6.70 -10.92
N GLN A 13 -4.10 -7.61 -10.14
CA GLN A 13 -3.45 -8.15 -8.95
C GLN A 13 -2.09 -8.80 -9.27
N ASN A 14 -1.94 -9.38 -10.47
CA ASN A 14 -0.68 -9.96 -10.94
C ASN A 14 0.44 -8.92 -11.06
N ASP A 15 0.11 -7.68 -11.42
CA ASP A 15 1.11 -6.62 -11.53
C ASP A 15 1.74 -6.31 -10.17
N TYR A 16 0.95 -6.35 -9.09
CA TYR A 16 1.47 -6.19 -7.72
C TYR A 16 2.34 -7.38 -7.30
N ILE A 17 1.96 -8.60 -7.68
CA ILE A 17 2.77 -9.81 -7.44
C ILE A 17 4.13 -9.67 -8.13
N PHE A 18 4.16 -9.26 -9.41
CA PHE A 18 5.42 -9.07 -10.14
C PHE A 18 6.29 -7.99 -9.50
N LEU A 19 5.71 -6.84 -9.16
CA LEU A 19 6.45 -5.77 -8.47
C LEU A 19 7.02 -6.23 -7.14
N ALA A 20 6.22 -6.96 -6.37
CA ALA A 20 6.64 -7.43 -5.07
C ALA A 20 7.66 -8.58 -5.17
N LYS A 21 7.74 -9.31 -6.29
CA LYS A 21 8.77 -10.31 -6.55
C LYS A 21 10.10 -9.69 -6.99
N ASP A 22 10.04 -8.74 -7.90
CA ASP A 22 11.25 -8.19 -8.53
C ASP A 22 11.93 -7.10 -7.68
N TYR A 23 11.19 -6.46 -6.76
CA TYR A 23 11.70 -5.36 -5.95
C TYR A 23 11.63 -5.65 -4.45
N HIS A 24 12.80 -5.68 -3.82
CA HIS A 24 12.95 -5.77 -2.36
C HIS A 24 12.52 -4.47 -1.64
N THR A 25 12.60 -3.32 -2.30
CA THR A 25 12.24 -2.01 -1.73
C THR A 25 11.53 -1.15 -2.76
N VAL A 26 10.40 -0.57 -2.37
CA VAL A 26 9.55 0.24 -3.23
C VAL A 26 9.30 1.60 -2.58
N LEU A 27 9.57 2.66 -3.32
CA LEU A 27 9.12 4.02 -2.99
C LEU A 27 7.80 4.28 -3.71
N LEU A 28 6.70 4.47 -2.99
CA LEU A 28 5.40 4.90 -3.51
C LEU A 28 5.24 6.40 -3.25
N TYR A 29 5.07 7.20 -4.29
CA TYR A 29 5.00 8.66 -4.16
C TYR A 29 3.73 9.24 -4.79
N ASN A 30 3.38 10.47 -4.37
CA ASN A 30 2.14 11.17 -4.72
C ASN A 30 0.88 10.40 -4.30
N VAL A 31 0.91 9.75 -3.14
CA VAL A 31 -0.30 9.12 -2.59
C VAL A 31 -1.26 10.22 -2.14
N LEU A 32 -2.44 10.22 -2.75
CA LEU A 32 -3.50 11.20 -2.49
C LEU A 32 -4.45 10.67 -1.42
N LEU A 33 -5.16 11.60 -0.77
CA LEU A 33 -6.28 11.26 0.11
C LEU A 33 -7.38 10.53 -0.68
N MET A 34 -7.77 9.35 -0.19
CA MET A 34 -8.82 8.52 -0.76
C MET A 34 -10.14 8.78 -0.01
N SER A 35 -10.98 9.65 -0.58
CA SER A 35 -12.35 9.88 -0.12
C SER A 35 -13.32 8.83 -0.67
N GLU A 36 -14.60 8.94 -0.31
CA GLU A 36 -15.70 8.09 -0.82
C GLU A 36 -15.81 8.07 -2.36
N LEU A 37 -15.28 9.08 -3.05
CA LEU A 37 -15.25 9.11 -4.52
C LEU A 37 -14.16 8.20 -5.12
N HIS A 38 -13.26 7.67 -4.29
CA HIS A 38 -12.06 6.94 -4.69
C HIS A 38 -12.05 5.50 -4.15
N GLU A 39 -13.21 4.90 -3.91
CA GLU A 39 -13.34 3.56 -3.32
C GLU A 39 -12.62 2.47 -4.15
N ASP A 40 -12.70 2.53 -5.48
CA ASP A 40 -11.99 1.57 -6.35
C ASP A 40 -10.47 1.72 -6.28
N VAL A 41 -9.98 2.94 -6.05
CA VAL A 41 -8.56 3.26 -5.85
C VAL A 41 -8.12 2.77 -4.47
N ALA A 42 -8.95 2.97 -3.45
CA ALA A 42 -8.71 2.48 -2.10
C ALA A 42 -8.62 0.96 -2.05
N ARG A 43 -9.52 0.21 -2.72
CA ARG A 43 -9.40 -1.26 -2.80
C ARG A 43 -8.10 -1.70 -3.45
N ARG A 44 -7.66 -1.01 -4.50
CA ARG A 44 -6.39 -1.30 -5.18
C ARG A 44 -5.18 -1.00 -4.29
N PHE A 45 -5.21 0.10 -3.54
CA PHE A 45 -4.18 0.41 -2.56
C PHE A 45 -4.11 -0.65 -1.46
N LEU A 46 -5.26 -1.06 -0.90
CA LEU A 46 -5.31 -2.13 0.11
C LEU A 46 -4.72 -3.45 -0.42
N ALA A 47 -5.06 -3.85 -1.64
CA ALA A 47 -4.51 -5.04 -2.27
C ALA A 47 -2.98 -4.95 -2.48
N LEU A 48 -2.48 -3.78 -2.89
CA LEU A 48 -1.05 -3.51 -3.03
C LEU A 48 -0.31 -3.66 -1.68
N ILE A 49 -0.83 -3.05 -0.61
CA ILE A 49 -0.23 -3.15 0.72
C ILE A 49 -0.23 -4.59 1.23
N ASP A 50 -1.33 -5.33 1.01
CA ASP A 50 -1.44 -6.72 1.45
C ASP A 50 -0.38 -7.60 0.78
N GLU A 51 -0.19 -7.47 -0.54
CA GLU A 51 0.85 -8.23 -1.27
C GLU A 51 2.27 -7.86 -0.81
N PHE A 52 2.54 -6.56 -0.63
CA PHE A 52 3.84 -6.08 -0.17
C PHE A 52 4.14 -6.54 1.25
N TYR A 53 3.12 -6.54 2.11
CA TYR A 53 3.23 -7.01 3.48
C TYR A 53 3.57 -8.50 3.53
N GLU A 54 2.84 -9.34 2.78
CA GLU A 54 3.05 -10.79 2.72
C GLU A 54 4.45 -11.17 2.22
N ARG A 55 4.99 -10.41 1.26
CA ARG A 55 6.32 -10.64 0.68
C ARG A 55 7.45 -9.92 1.39
N LYS A 56 7.16 -9.17 2.46
CA LYS A 56 8.16 -8.43 3.24
C LYS A 56 8.91 -7.38 2.40
N VAL A 57 8.20 -6.72 1.50
CA VAL A 57 8.73 -5.61 0.71
C VAL A 57 8.92 -4.39 1.62
N LYS A 58 10.08 -3.75 1.54
CA LYS A 58 10.33 -2.50 2.27
C LYS A 58 9.63 -1.36 1.53
N LEU A 59 8.61 -0.78 2.15
CA LEU A 59 7.79 0.25 1.53
C LEU A 59 8.09 1.63 2.13
N ILE A 60 8.36 2.60 1.27
CA ILE A 60 8.46 4.01 1.62
C ILE A 60 7.29 4.73 0.95
N ILE A 61 6.48 5.47 1.71
CA ILE A 61 5.33 6.19 1.18
C ILE A 61 5.52 7.70 1.34
N ASN A 62 5.37 8.43 0.23
CA ASN A 62 5.17 9.88 0.24
C ASN A 62 3.70 10.18 -0.06
N ALA A 63 3.01 10.72 0.94
CA ALA A 63 1.57 10.96 0.94
C ALA A 63 1.24 12.43 1.26
N GLU A 64 0.11 12.90 0.74
CA GLU A 64 -0.43 14.25 1.00
C GLU A 64 -0.81 14.45 2.48
N VAL A 65 -1.27 13.38 3.12
CA VAL A 65 -1.70 13.36 4.52
C VAL A 65 -1.02 12.22 5.27
N ALA A 66 -1.07 12.28 6.60
CA ALA A 66 -0.62 11.19 7.45
C ALA A 66 -1.38 9.89 7.17
N MET A 67 -0.73 8.74 7.40
CA MET A 67 -1.29 7.43 7.05
C MET A 67 -2.59 7.09 7.78
N ASP A 68 -2.84 7.62 8.97
CA ASP A 68 -4.11 7.46 9.67
C ASP A 68 -5.28 8.22 9.01
N LYS A 69 -4.98 9.17 8.12
CA LYS A 69 -5.95 10.05 7.43
C LYS A 69 -6.06 9.79 5.92
N LEU A 70 -5.27 8.86 5.39
CA LEU A 70 -5.15 8.58 3.96
C LEU A 70 -6.45 8.04 3.35
N TYR A 71 -7.29 7.39 4.14
CA TYR A 71 -8.63 6.95 3.73
C TYR A 71 -9.70 7.60 4.61
N GLN A 72 -10.66 8.26 3.97
CA GLN A 72 -11.78 8.95 4.64
C GLN A 72 -13.15 8.45 4.18
N GLY A 73 -13.19 7.38 3.38
CA GLY A 73 -14.43 6.75 2.96
C GLY A 73 -15.17 6.01 4.08
N HIS A 74 -16.34 5.49 3.74
CA HIS A 74 -17.18 4.74 4.67
C HIS A 74 -17.13 3.23 4.44
N LEU A 75 -16.96 2.77 3.21
CA LEU A 75 -17.17 1.36 2.85
C LEU A 75 -16.04 0.44 3.34
N LEU A 76 -14.80 0.88 3.20
CA LEU A 76 -13.59 0.09 3.50
C LEU A 76 -12.95 0.44 4.86
N ARG A 77 -13.71 0.99 5.81
CA ARG A 77 -13.15 1.47 7.09
C ARG A 77 -12.44 0.38 7.88
N PHE A 78 -13.02 -0.82 7.90
CA PHE A 78 -12.46 -1.94 8.65
C PHE A 78 -11.18 -2.47 7.98
N GLU A 79 -11.22 -2.63 6.66
CA GLU A 79 -10.08 -3.06 5.84
C GLU A 79 -8.95 -2.05 5.93
N TYR A 80 -9.27 -0.76 5.93
CA TYR A 80 -8.29 0.30 6.10
C TYR A 80 -7.64 0.28 7.49
N GLN A 81 -8.40 0.03 8.55
CA GLN A 81 -7.84 -0.10 9.89
C GLN A 81 -6.83 -1.27 9.97
N ARG A 82 -7.13 -2.40 9.31
CA ARG A 82 -6.19 -3.53 9.19
C ARG A 82 -4.94 -3.15 8.39
N CYS A 83 -5.12 -2.45 7.28
CA CYS A 83 -4.02 -1.92 6.46
C CYS A 83 -3.12 -0.97 7.26
N LEU A 84 -3.72 -0.09 8.07
CA LEU A 84 -2.97 0.85 8.91
C LEU A 84 -2.07 0.12 9.92
N SER A 85 -2.58 -0.92 10.59
CA SER A 85 -1.77 -1.75 11.49
C SER A 85 -0.57 -2.37 10.77
N ARG A 86 -0.77 -2.89 9.54
CA ARG A 86 0.32 -3.44 8.72
C ARG A 86 1.35 -2.37 8.35
N LEU A 87 0.91 -1.20 7.90
CA LEU A 87 1.80 -0.08 7.58
C LEU A 87 2.63 0.37 8.79
N GLN A 88 2.05 0.34 9.99
CA GLN A 88 2.77 0.64 11.23
C GLN A 88 3.81 -0.44 11.54
N GLU A 89 3.45 -1.72 11.41
CA GLU A 89 4.38 -2.83 11.59
C GLU A 89 5.55 -2.80 10.59
N MET A 90 5.28 -2.46 9.32
CA MET A 90 6.28 -2.32 8.26
C MET A 90 7.34 -1.23 8.54
N GLN A 91 7.06 -0.30 9.45
CA GLN A 91 8.01 0.73 9.89
C GLN A 91 8.90 0.28 11.05
N SER A 92 8.58 -0.84 11.70
CA SER A 92 9.35 -1.34 12.84
C SER A 92 10.74 -1.82 12.41
N GLU A 93 11.73 -1.68 13.30
CA GLU A 93 13.06 -2.24 13.05
C GLU A 93 13.03 -3.75 12.84
N GLU A 94 12.14 -4.45 13.55
CA GLU A 94 11.99 -5.90 13.44
C GLU A 94 11.58 -6.30 12.03
N TYR A 95 10.59 -5.61 11.45
CA TYR A 95 10.15 -5.84 10.08
C TYR A 95 11.25 -5.52 9.07
N LEU A 96 11.96 -4.40 9.23
CA LEU A 96 13.02 -3.97 8.31
C LEU A 96 14.24 -4.92 8.29
N LYS A 97 14.44 -5.71 9.35
CA LYS A 97 15.48 -6.75 9.46
C LYS A 97 15.07 -8.06 8.77
N LEU A 98 13.80 -8.26 8.45
CA LEU A 98 13.36 -9.49 7.80
C LEU A 98 13.87 -9.56 6.35
N PRO A 99 14.22 -10.76 5.85
CA PRO A 99 14.51 -10.95 4.44
C PRO A 99 13.22 -10.89 3.62
N HIS A 100 13.34 -10.33 2.43
CA HIS A 100 12.30 -10.34 1.40
C HIS A 100 11.99 -11.77 0.93
N ILE A 101 10.72 -12.03 0.58
CA ILE A 101 10.23 -13.34 0.12
C ILE A 101 9.75 -13.21 -1.34
N ALA A 102 10.53 -13.77 -2.26
CA ALA A 102 10.21 -13.86 -3.68
C ALA A 102 9.20 -14.98 -3.99
#